data_AF-A0A2V9Q1Q6-F1
#
_entry.id   AF-A0A2V9Q1Q6-F1
#
_cell.length_a   1.000
_cell.length_b   1.000
_cell.length_c   1.000
_cell.angle_alpha   90.00
_cell.angle_beta   90.00
_cell.angle_gamma   90.00
#
_symmetry.space_group_name_H-M   'P 1'
#
loop_
_entity.id
_entity.type
_entity.pdbx_description
1 polymer ?
#
loop_
_entity_poly.entity_id
_entity_poly.type
_entity_poly.pdbx_seq_one_letter_code
_entity_poly.pdbx_strand_id
1 'polypeptide(L)' 'MKANITLKLDRDLLRKAKILAAEKDTSVSALVTEQLEKAVRDREGYEQAKKRALARLERGYNLGYKPPSSRDEFYER' A
#
# COMPACT_ATOMS: atom_id res chain seq x y z
N MET A 1 -16.35 -6.60 -15.56
CA MET A 1 -16.75 -8.02 -15.62
C MET A 1 -16.34 -8.67 -14.30
N LYS A 2 -17.17 -9.53 -13.69
CA LYS A 2 -16.84 -10.23 -12.43
C LYS A 2 -16.66 -11.72 -12.71
N ALA A 3 -15.71 -12.35 -12.01
CA ALA A 3 -15.43 -13.78 -12.10
C ALA A 3 -15.68 -14.45 -10.74
N ASN A 4 -16.19 -15.69 -10.76
CA ASN A 4 -16.43 -16.48 -9.55
C ASN A 4 -15.23 -17.39 -9.28
N ILE A 5 -14.82 -17.48 -8.01
CA ILE A 5 -13.71 -18.32 -7.56
C ILE A 5 -14.18 -19.19 -6.40
N THR A 6 -13.88 -20.49 -6.46
CA THR A 6 -14.14 -21.43 -5.37
C THR A 6 -12.88 -21.55 -4.50
N LEU A 7 -13.03 -21.34 -3.19
CA LEU A 7 -11.93 -21.41 -2.23
C LEU A 7 -12.12 -22.60 -1.29
N LYS A 8 -11.06 -23.35 -1.03
CA LYS A 8 -11.01 -24.32 0.07
C LYS A 8 -10.48 -23.60 1.30
N LEU A 9 -11.31 -23.49 2.33
CA LEU A 9 -10.96 -22.86 3.60
C LEU A 9 -11.05 -23.90 4.71
N ASP A 10 -10.21 -23.74 5.72
CA ASP A 10 -10.35 -24.47 6.97
C ASP A 10 -11.74 -24.21 7.60
N ARG A 11 -12.34 -25.23 8.21
CA ARG A 11 -13.70 -25.14 8.75
C ARG A 11 -13.80 -24.13 9.89
N ASP A 12 -12.78 -24.06 10.75
CA ASP A 12 -12.76 -23.11 11.86
C ASP A 12 -12.57 -21.68 11.36
N LEU A 13 -11.73 -21.49 10.35
CA LEU A 13 -11.57 -20.19 9.71
C LEU A 13 -12.87 -19.72 9.07
N LEU A 14 -13.58 -20.58 8.33
CA LEU A 14 -14.86 -20.23 7.71
C LEU A 14 -15.92 -19.86 8.75
N ARG A 15 -15.95 -20.56 9.90
CA ARG A 15 -16.86 -20.23 11.00
C ARG A 15 -16.57 -18.84 11.57
N LYS A 16 -15.30 -18.53 11.86
CA LYS A 16 -14.91 -17.20 12.36
C LYS A 16 -15.18 -16.09 11.35
N ALA A 17 -14.93 -16.35 10.06
CA ALA A 17 -15.20 -15.40 8.99
C ALA A 17 -16.70 -15.09 8.86
N LYS A 18 -17.59 -16.08 9.05
CA LYS A 18 -19.04 -15.85 9.05
C LYS A 18 -19.50 -14.98 10.21
N ILE A 19 -18.96 -15.21 11.42
CA ILE A 19 -19.27 -14.37 12.60
C ILE A 19 -18.83 -12.93 12.33
N LEU A 20 -17.58 -12.75 11.89
CA LEU A 20 -17.04 -11.43 11.57
C LEU A 20 -17.83 -10.71 10.47
N ALA A 21 -18.28 -11.45 9.46
CA ALA A 21 -19.10 -10.89 8.39
C ALA A 21 -20.45 -10.41 8.93
N ALA A 22 -21.10 -11.20 9.80
CA ALA A 22 -22.35 -10.80 10.43
C ALA A 22 -22.20 -9.59 11.36
N GLU A 23 -21.12 -9.53 12.15
CA GLU A 23 -20.80 -8.38 13.02
C GLU A 23 -20.60 -7.07 12.23
N LYS A 24 -20.10 -7.19 10.99
CA LYS A 24 -19.82 -6.06 10.08
C LYS A 24 -20.95 -5.80 9.08
N ASP A 25 -22.11 -6.45 9.23
CA ASP A 25 -23.24 -6.38 8.30
C ASP A 25 -22.82 -6.61 6.82
N THR A 26 -21.99 -7.62 6.60
CA THR A 26 -21.41 -7.94 5.30
C THR A 26 -21.38 -9.45 5.04
N SER A 27 -20.78 -9.86 3.93
CA SER A 27 -20.63 -11.27 3.55
C SER A 27 -19.18 -11.73 3.58
N VAL A 28 -18.96 -13.04 3.69
CA VAL A 28 -17.61 -13.62 3.63
C VAL A 28 -16.94 -13.32 2.29
N SER A 29 -17.68 -13.34 1.18
CA SER A 29 -17.14 -12.98 -0.14
C SER A 29 -16.73 -11.51 -0.22
N ALA A 30 -17.50 -10.60 0.39
CA ALA A 30 -17.15 -9.20 0.49
C ALA A 30 -15.88 -8.98 1.31
N LEU A 31 -15.73 -9.64 2.47
CA LEU A 31 -14.50 -9.57 3.27
C LEU A 31 -13.27 -10.05 2.49
N VAL A 32 -13.39 -11.16 1.77
CA VAL A 32 -12.30 -11.70 0.96
C VAL A 32 -11.95 -10.75 -0.19
N THR A 33 -12.97 -10.16 -0.83
CA THR A 33 -12.78 -9.19 -1.92
C THR A 33 -12.07 -7.95 -1.41
N GLU A 34 -12.52 -7.36 -0.30
CA GLU A 34 -11.90 -6.19 0.31
C GLU A 34 -10.43 -6.44 0.64
N GLN A 35 -10.11 -7.60 1.21
CA GLN A 35 -8.73 -7.92 1.58
C GLN A 35 -7.84 -8.18 0.36
N LEU A 36 -8.37 -8.79 -0.71
CA LEU A 36 -7.66 -8.94 -1.98
C LEU A 36 -7.39 -7.59 -2.62
N GLU A 37 -8.39 -6.72 -2.68
CA GLU A 37 -8.21 -5.37 -3.22
C GLU A 37 -7.18 -4.58 -2.40
N LYS A 38 -7.21 -4.69 -1.08
CA LYS A 38 -6.20 -4.06 -0.21
C LYS A 38 -4.81 -4.58 -0.53
N ALA A 39 -4.62 -5.89 -0.66
CA ALA A 39 -3.32 -6.47 -1.00
C ALA A 39 -2.80 -6.00 -2.37
N VAL A 40 -3.68 -5.92 -3.37
CA VAL A 40 -3.34 -5.40 -4.71
C VAL A 40 -2.97 -3.92 -4.65
N ARG A 41 -3.80 -3.10 -3.99
CA ARG A 41 -3.55 -1.66 -3.83
C ARG A 41 -2.24 -1.38 -3.10
N ASP A 42 -1.95 -2.11 -2.03
CA ASP A 42 -0.72 -1.95 -1.26
C ASP A 42 0.51 -2.26 -2.13
N ARG A 43 0.44 -3.31 -2.96
CA ARG A 43 1.48 -3.68 -3.91
C ARG A 43 1.66 -2.65 -5.02
N GLU A 44 0.58 -2.23 -5.67
CA GLU A 44 0.62 -1.26 -6.77
C GLU A 44 1.04 0.12 -6.29
N GLY A 45 0.54 0.56 -5.13
CA GLY A 45 0.89 1.83 -4.51
C GLY A 45 2.38 1.90 -4.20
N TYR A 46 2.95 0.82 -3.66
CA TYR A 46 4.40 0.71 -3.44
C TYR A 46 5.18 0.81 -4.75
N GLU A 47 4.84 0.01 -5.77
CA GLU A 47 5.56 0.02 -7.04
C GLU A 47 5.47 1.38 -7.76
N GLN A 48 4.29 2.04 -7.72
CA GLN A 48 4.14 3.38 -8.25
C GLN A 48 4.94 4.43 -7.46
N ALA A 49 4.98 4.34 -6.13
CA ALA A 49 5.79 5.22 -5.30
C ALA A 49 7.29 5.03 -5.61
N LYS A 50 7.76 3.79 -5.71
CA LYS A 50 9.12 3.44 -6.08
C LYS A 50 9.49 3.98 -7.46
N LYS A 51 8.66 3.76 -8.47
CA LYS A 51 8.89 4.26 -9.84
C LYS A 51 8.99 5.79 -9.85
N ARG A 52 8.09 6.49 -9.13
CA ARG A 52 8.15 7.95 -8.98
C ARG A 52 9.43 8.40 -8.30
N ALA A 53 9.84 7.76 -7.20
CA ALA A 53 11.06 8.11 -6.47
C ALA A 53 12.32 7.94 -7.35
N LEU A 54 12.44 6.82 -8.06
CA LEU A 54 13.58 6.57 -8.95
C LEU A 54 13.63 7.60 -10.10
N ALA A 55 12.50 7.91 -10.73
CA ALA A 55 12.45 8.93 -11.78
C ALA A 55 12.84 10.33 -11.28
N ARG A 56 12.52 10.66 -10.01
CA ARG A 56 12.95 11.92 -9.39
C ARG A 56 14.47 11.95 -9.14
N LEU A 57 15.04 10.83 -8.69
CA LEU A 57 16.48 10.71 -8.49
C LEU A 57 17.24 10.82 -9.81
N GLU A 58 16.76 10.13 -10.86
CA GLU A 58 17.37 10.16 -12.20
C GLU A 58 17.29 11.55 -12.84
N ARG A 59 16.12 12.21 -12.73
CA ARG A 59 15.96 13.58 -13.23
C ARG A 59 16.88 14.57 -12.50
N GLY A 60 17.08 14.37 -11.20
CA GLY A 60 17.72 15.35 -10.31
C GLY A 60 16.88 16.62 -10.17
N TYR A 61 17.14 17.40 -9.11
CA TYR A 61 16.54 18.72 -8.93
C TYR A 61 17.63 19.77 -8.74
N ASN A 62 17.53 20.87 -9.47
CA ASN A 62 18.27 22.08 -9.12
C ASN A 62 17.53 22.78 -7.99
N LEU A 63 17.93 22.47 -6.75
CA LEU A 63 17.35 23.06 -5.53
C LEU A 63 17.94 24.44 -5.19
N GLY A 64 18.67 25.06 -6.13
CA GLY A 64 19.36 26.34 -5.88
C GLY A 64 20.45 26.22 -4.82
N TYR A 65 20.96 25.00 -4.58
CA TYR A 65 22.02 24.77 -3.62
C TYR A 65 23.24 25.62 -3.96
N LYS A 66 23.68 26.40 -2.98
CA LYS A 66 24.96 27.10 -3.02
C LYS A 66 25.82 26.48 -1.92
N PRO A 67 27.03 26.00 -2.24
CA PRO A 67 27.90 25.41 -1.22
C PRO A 67 28.20 26.47 -0.15
N PRO A 68 28.00 26.14 1.15
CA PRO A 68 28.42 27.02 2.23
C PRO A 68 29.94 27.07 2.30
N SER A 69 30.46 28.12 2.93
CA SER A 69 31.89 28.39 3.07
C SER A 69 32.53 27.45 4.10
N SER A 70 31.75 26.98 5.08
CA SER A 70 32.15 26.00 6.09
C SER A 70 30.96 25.15 6.56
N ARG A 71 31.25 24.06 7.28
CA ARG A 71 30.22 23.20 7.90
C ARG A 71 29.42 23.92 8.98
N ASP A 72 30.07 24.83 9.72
CA ASP A 72 29.48 25.53 10.85
C ASP A 72 28.39 26.52 10.40
N GLU A 73 28.54 27.11 9.21
CA GLU A 73 27.54 27.99 8.58
C GLU A 73 26.19 27.26 8.31
N PHE A 74 26.18 25.93 8.32
CA PHE A 74 24.98 25.11 8.12
C PHE A 74 24.14 24.95 9.41
N TYR A 75 24.73 25.13 10.58
CA TYR A 75 24.06 24.91 11.88
C TYR A 75 23.40 26.16 12.45
N GLU A 76 23.81 27.37 12.05
CA GLU A 76 23.35 28.63 12.64
C GLU A 76 22.11 29.26 11.96
N ARG A 77 21.35 28.49 11.17
CA ARG A 77 20.15 28.98 10.46
C ARG A 77 18.83 28.53 11.07
#